data_AF-A0A1F8T316-F1
#
_entry.id   AF-A0A1F8T316-F1
#
_cell.length_a   1.000
_cell.length_b   1.000
_cell.length_c   1.000
_cell.angle_alpha   90.00
_cell.angle_beta   90.00
_cell.angle_gamma   90.00
#
_symmetry.space_group_name_H-M   'P 1'
#
loop_
_entity.id
_entity.type
_entity.pdbx_description
1 polymer ?
#
loop_
_entity_poly.entity_id
_entity_poly.type
_entity_poly.pdbx_seq_one_letter_code
_entity_poly.pdbx_strand_id
1 'polypeptide(L)'
;MNFIPEQSKNSQRVPYYEDATKADGWQGQATEKTIMALQSEITQSLSRLGGLVTGFQRGTFQSEDGDREGFRIHYAIDAADGRQVPGRIDIAALPLDPNINWRMANKAKHKELSLKMALYMLRIALDGNWFLQQLSPGFAALVPFMLGPGKKTISELWAESAIMNNLLPPGDEEFLEGEAREV
;
A
#
# COMPACT_ATOMS: atom_id res chain seq x y z
N MET A 1 20.03 -25.68 1.51
CA MET A 1 18.82 -25.42 0.70
C MET A 1 18.91 -23.99 0.20
N ASN A 2 19.06 -23.79 -1.12
CA ASN A 2 19.13 -22.44 -1.70
C ASN A 2 17.72 -21.94 -1.97
N PHE A 3 17.41 -20.76 -1.45
CA PHE A 3 16.20 -20.01 -1.80
C PHE A 3 16.44 -19.38 -3.17
N ILE A 4 15.69 -19.84 -4.18
CA ILE A 4 15.65 -19.23 -5.51
C ILE A 4 14.40 -18.34 -5.52
N PRO A 5 14.54 -17.00 -5.42
CA PRO A 5 13.39 -16.12 -5.45
C PRO A 5 12.71 -16.23 -6.82
N GLU A 6 11.39 -16.41 -6.83
CA GLU A 6 10.59 -16.23 -8.04
C GLU A 6 10.85 -14.82 -8.59
N GLN A 7 11.20 -14.74 -9.87
CA GLN A 7 11.42 -13.47 -10.54
C GLN A 7 10.14 -12.62 -10.44
N SER A 8 10.29 -11.37 -10.00
CA SER A 8 9.17 -10.46 -9.77
C SER A 8 8.34 -10.32 -11.03
N LYS A 9 7.05 -10.67 -10.96
CA LYS A 9 6.09 -10.38 -12.02
C LYS A 9 6.14 -8.89 -12.34
N ASN A 10 6.21 -8.57 -13.64
CA ASN A 10 5.99 -7.24 -14.21
C ASN A 10 4.87 -6.50 -13.46
N SER A 11 5.06 -5.20 -13.22
CA SER A 11 4.15 -4.30 -12.48
C SER A 11 2.72 -4.83 -12.42
N GLN A 12 2.34 -5.37 -11.27
CA GLN A 12 1.11 -6.13 -11.12
C GLN A 12 -0.09 -5.24 -11.45
N ARG A 13 -0.72 -5.47 -12.61
CA ARG A 13 -1.97 -4.80 -12.97
C ARG A 13 -2.98 -5.08 -11.86
N VAL A 14 -3.52 -4.02 -11.28
CA VAL A 14 -4.50 -4.13 -10.20
C VAL A 14 -5.81 -4.68 -10.80
N PRO A 15 -6.43 -5.72 -10.22
CA PRO A 15 -7.66 -6.28 -10.78
C PRO A 15 -8.82 -5.29 -10.67
N TYR A 16 -9.84 -5.50 -11.49
CA TYR A 16 -11.12 -4.83 -11.29
C TYR A 16 -11.77 -5.30 -9.99
N TYR A 17 -12.60 -4.44 -9.40
CA TYR A 17 -13.31 -4.72 -8.15
C TYR A 17 -14.14 -6.01 -8.23
N GLU A 18 -14.76 -6.25 -9.39
CA GLU A 18 -15.63 -7.39 -9.65
C GLU A 18 -14.87 -8.72 -9.73
N ASP A 19 -13.60 -8.67 -10.15
CA ASP A 19 -12.74 -9.84 -10.34
C ASP A 19 -11.84 -10.13 -9.14
N ALA A 20 -11.73 -9.19 -8.19
CA ALA A 20 -10.96 -9.43 -6.98
C ALA A 20 -11.56 -10.63 -6.23
N THR A 21 -10.71 -11.50 -5.66
CA THR A 21 -11.18 -12.64 -4.88
C THR A 21 -10.40 -12.81 -3.59
N LYS A 22 -11.04 -13.47 -2.60
CA LYS A 22 -10.37 -13.85 -1.35
C LYS A 22 -9.21 -14.82 -1.57
N ALA A 23 -9.27 -15.67 -2.60
CA ALA A 23 -8.19 -16.59 -2.93
C ALA A 23 -6.91 -15.86 -3.35
N ASP A 24 -7.06 -14.70 -4.01
CA ASP A 24 -5.95 -13.83 -4.41
C ASP A 24 -5.52 -12.85 -3.31
N GLY A 25 -6.00 -13.06 -2.07
CA GLY A 25 -5.66 -12.24 -0.91
C GLY A 25 -6.49 -10.97 -0.74
N TRP A 26 -7.43 -10.68 -1.64
CA TRP A 26 -8.31 -9.52 -1.54
C TRP A 26 -9.43 -9.74 -0.52
N GLN A 27 -9.63 -8.79 0.39
CA GLN A 27 -10.61 -8.91 1.47
C GLN A 27 -11.46 -7.64 1.59
N GLY A 28 -12.60 -7.75 2.28
CA GLY A 28 -13.47 -6.60 2.56
C GLY A 28 -14.59 -6.37 1.54
N GLN A 29 -14.77 -7.25 0.55
CA GLN A 29 -15.86 -7.14 -0.45
C GLN A 29 -17.25 -7.19 0.18
N ALA A 30 -17.40 -8.02 1.21
CA ALA A 30 -18.64 -8.20 1.97
C ALA A 30 -18.66 -7.37 3.27
N THR A 31 -17.81 -6.35 3.40
CA THR A 31 -17.81 -5.52 4.61
C THR A 31 -19.09 -4.69 4.68
N GLU A 32 -19.82 -4.80 5.78
CA GLU A 32 -20.98 -3.95 6.08
C GLU A 32 -20.59 -2.64 6.78
N LYS A 33 -19.30 -2.47 7.08
CA LYS A 33 -18.79 -1.30 7.78
C LYS A 33 -18.95 -0.04 6.92
N THR A 34 -19.33 1.05 7.57
CA THR A 34 -19.35 2.37 6.94
C THR A 34 -17.93 2.89 6.72
N ILE A 35 -17.75 3.83 5.78
CA ILE A 35 -16.46 4.48 5.56
C ILE A 35 -15.95 5.14 6.86
N MET A 36 -16.82 5.79 7.62
CA MET A 36 -16.46 6.40 8.90
C MET A 36 -15.97 5.38 9.94
N ALA A 37 -16.61 4.21 10.02
CA ALA A 37 -16.15 3.14 10.91
C ALA A 37 -14.75 2.65 10.50
N LEU A 38 -14.52 2.44 9.20
CA LEU A 38 -13.22 2.05 8.68
C LEU A 38 -12.14 3.11 8.92
N GLN A 39 -12.45 4.40 8.74
CA GLN A 39 -11.54 5.50 9.08
C GLN A 39 -11.18 5.50 10.57
N SER A 40 -12.15 5.30 11.45
CA SER A 40 -11.90 5.19 12.90
C SER A 40 -10.96 4.01 13.23
N GLU A 41 -11.18 2.84 12.61
CA GLU A 41 -10.32 1.67 12.81
C GLU A 41 -8.91 1.88 12.25
N ILE A 42 -8.77 2.55 11.10
CA ILE A 42 -7.47 2.93 10.55
C ILE A 42 -6.76 3.89 11.50
N THR A 43 -7.46 4.89 12.05
CA THR A 43 -6.90 5.80 13.06
C THR A 43 -6.37 5.03 14.27
N GLN A 44 -7.15 4.12 14.84
CA GLN A 44 -6.72 3.30 15.96
C GLN A 44 -5.51 2.42 15.62
N SER A 45 -5.45 1.90 14.39
CA SER A 45 -4.34 1.07 13.91
C SER A 45 -3.07 1.88 13.70
N LEU A 46 -3.17 3.09 13.14
CA LEU A 46 -2.04 4.03 13.02
C LEU A 46 -1.54 4.48 14.39
N SER A 47 -2.43 4.75 15.34
CA SER A 47 -2.02 5.12 16.71
C SER A 47 -1.28 4.00 17.43
N ARG A 48 -1.66 2.73 17.22
CA ARG A 48 -0.89 1.58 17.73
C ARG A 48 0.51 1.48 17.13
N LEU A 49 0.71 2.01 15.93
CA LEU A 49 2.02 2.11 15.26
C LEU A 49 2.78 3.40 15.62
N GLY A 50 2.28 4.21 16.56
CA GLY A 50 2.89 5.47 16.99
C GLY A 50 2.53 6.68 16.12
N GLY A 51 1.57 6.55 15.21
CA GLY A 51 1.09 7.64 14.35
C GLY A 51 -0.13 8.37 14.92
N LEU A 52 -0.09 9.70 14.95
CA LEU A 52 -1.24 10.56 15.21
C LEU A 52 -1.89 10.97 13.89
N VAL A 53 -3.10 10.48 13.61
CA VAL A 53 -3.84 10.87 12.39
C VAL A 53 -4.32 12.31 12.50
N THR A 54 -3.97 13.14 11.51
CA THR A 54 -4.35 14.55 11.44
C THR A 54 -5.49 14.81 10.45
N GLY A 55 -5.74 13.89 9.51
CA GLY A 55 -6.92 13.97 8.66
C GLY A 55 -7.01 12.91 7.57
N PHE A 56 -8.23 12.75 7.05
CA PHE A 56 -8.53 11.98 5.83
C PHE A 56 -9.00 12.93 4.74
N GLN A 57 -8.33 12.93 3.61
CA GLN A 57 -8.72 13.69 2.43
C GLN A 57 -9.20 12.72 1.35
N ARG A 58 -10.50 12.76 1.02
CA ARG A 58 -11.03 12.00 -0.12
C ARG A 58 -10.57 12.63 -1.43
N GLY A 59 -10.25 11.81 -2.42
CA GLY A 59 -9.87 12.28 -3.74
C GLY A 59 -9.98 11.19 -4.80
N THR A 60 -9.44 11.49 -5.97
CA THR A 60 -9.39 10.59 -7.12
C THR A 60 -7.93 10.47 -7.57
N PHE A 61 -7.49 9.25 -7.81
CA PHE A 61 -6.20 8.91 -8.40
C PHE A 61 -6.41 8.61 -9.87
N GLN A 62 -5.67 9.30 -10.73
CA GLN A 62 -5.67 9.01 -12.16
C GLN A 62 -4.79 7.79 -12.41
N SER A 63 -5.30 6.81 -13.18
CA SER A 63 -4.54 5.65 -13.62
C SER A 63 -4.88 5.32 -15.07
N GLU A 64 -4.03 4.54 -15.74
CA GLU A 64 -4.27 4.11 -17.13
C GLU A 64 -5.60 3.34 -17.27
N ASP A 65 -5.97 2.56 -16.25
CA ASP A 65 -7.22 1.79 -16.19
C ASP A 65 -8.44 2.65 -15.75
N GLY A 66 -8.25 3.96 -15.62
CA GLY A 66 -9.29 4.94 -15.28
C GLY A 66 -9.15 5.59 -13.90
N ASP A 67 -10.09 6.49 -13.61
CA ASP A 67 -10.15 7.24 -12.35
C ASP A 67 -10.56 6.34 -11.18
N ARG A 68 -9.71 6.29 -10.16
CA ARG A 68 -9.91 5.48 -8.95
C ARG A 68 -10.16 6.39 -7.76
N GLU A 69 -11.32 6.27 -7.10
CA GLU A 69 -11.55 6.98 -5.85
C GLU A 69 -10.62 6.50 -4.76
N GLY A 70 -10.31 7.35 -3.78
CA GLY A 70 -9.43 6.97 -2.70
C GLY A 70 -9.35 7.99 -1.58
N PHE A 71 -8.42 7.74 -0.68
CA PHE A 71 -8.09 8.63 0.42
C PHE A 71 -6.59 8.89 0.49
N ARG A 72 -6.26 10.12 0.85
CA ARG A 72 -4.97 10.51 1.38
C ARG A 72 -5.11 10.69 2.88
N ILE A 73 -4.32 9.96 3.64
CA ILE A 73 -4.34 9.94 5.10
C ILE A 73 -3.11 10.67 5.58
N HIS A 74 -3.32 11.79 6.27
CA HIS A 74 -2.26 12.57 6.89
C HIS A 74 -2.08 12.13 8.34
N TYR A 75 -0.84 11.93 8.75
CA TYR A 75 -0.50 11.61 10.12
C TYR A 75 0.83 12.27 10.52
N ALA A 76 1.17 12.23 11.80
CA ALA A 76 2.47 12.63 12.32
C ALA A 76 3.00 11.57 13.29
N ILE A 77 4.32 11.47 13.41
CA ILE A 77 5.00 10.65 14.42
C ILE A 77 5.87 11.57 15.26
N ASP A 78 5.89 11.35 16.57
CA ASP A 78 6.83 12.04 17.46
C ASP A 78 8.22 11.37 17.35
N ALA A 79 9.21 12.13 16.89
CA ALA A 79 10.60 11.70 16.86
C ALA A 79 11.23 11.78 18.26
N ALA A 80 12.35 11.08 18.45
CA ALA A 80 13.07 11.03 19.73
C ALA A 80 13.57 12.42 20.20
N ASP A 81 13.71 13.38 19.29
CA ASP A 81 14.08 14.76 19.59
C ASP A 81 12.88 15.69 19.86
N GLY A 82 11.67 15.12 19.97
CA GLY A 82 10.43 15.84 20.24
C GLY A 82 9.81 16.52 19.02
N ARG A 83 10.40 16.38 17.82
CA ARG A 83 9.79 16.91 16.59
C ARG A 83 8.66 16.01 16.10
N GLN A 84 7.61 16.63 15.58
CA GLN A 84 6.58 15.91 14.84
C GLN A 84 7.00 15.77 13.39
N VAL A 85 7.18 14.53 12.94
CA VAL A 85 7.51 14.25 11.55
C VAL A 85 6.23 13.87 10.79
N PRO A 86 5.82 14.65 9.78
CA PRO A 86 4.60 14.40 9.05
C PRO A 86 4.75 13.17 8.15
N GLY A 87 3.65 12.48 7.90
CA GLY A 87 3.55 11.33 7.02
C GLY A 87 2.26 11.35 6.20
N ARG A 88 2.24 10.53 5.15
CA ARG A 88 1.14 10.44 4.20
C ARG A 88 1.00 9.02 3.68
N ILE A 89 -0.19 8.44 3.83
CA ILE A 89 -0.57 7.18 3.18
C ILE A 89 -1.63 7.50 2.13
N ASP A 90 -1.35 7.12 0.88
CA ASP A 90 -2.30 7.20 -0.22
C ASP A 90 -2.89 5.81 -0.47
N ILE A 91 -4.22 5.71 -0.52
CA ILE A 91 -4.94 4.47 -0.78
C ILE A 91 -6.00 4.70 -1.86
N ALA A 92 -5.94 3.89 -2.92
CA ALA A 92 -6.87 3.94 -4.03
C ALA A 92 -7.74 2.68 -4.08
N ALA A 93 -9.05 2.87 -4.30
CA ALA A 93 -10.02 1.82 -4.56
C ALA A 93 -9.64 1.01 -5.80
N LEU A 94 -10.13 -0.21 -5.94
CA LEU A 94 -9.99 -0.98 -7.19
C LEU A 94 -10.80 -0.28 -8.31
N PRO A 95 -10.29 -0.29 -9.56
CA PRO A 95 -11.08 0.19 -10.70
C PRO A 95 -12.33 -0.70 -10.89
N LEU A 96 -13.36 -0.16 -11.53
CA LEU A 96 -14.53 -0.95 -11.95
C LEU A 96 -14.35 -1.38 -13.41
N ASP A 97 -14.77 -2.58 -13.76
CA ASP A 97 -14.67 -3.05 -15.15
C ASP A 97 -15.48 -2.14 -16.10
N PRO A 98 -14.84 -1.50 -17.11
CA PRO A 98 -15.52 -0.65 -18.07
C PRO A 98 -16.47 -1.42 -19.01
N ASN A 99 -16.30 -2.73 -19.16
CA ASN A 99 -17.13 -3.56 -20.05
C ASN A 99 -18.50 -3.89 -19.45
N ILE A 100 -18.66 -3.72 -18.14
CA ILE A 100 -19.95 -3.93 -17.48
C ILE A 100 -20.84 -2.70 -17.70
N ASN A 101 -22.02 -2.92 -18.27
CA ASN A 101 -23.00 -1.86 -18.50
C ASN A 101 -23.72 -1.45 -17.20
N TRP A 102 -23.08 -0.55 -16.45
CA TRP A 102 -23.62 -0.05 -15.19
C TRP A 102 -24.71 1.01 -15.42
N ARG A 103 -25.90 0.78 -14.84
CA ARG A 103 -26.81 1.89 -14.52
C ARG A 103 -26.11 2.84 -13.54
N MET A 104 -26.26 4.16 -13.68
CA MET A 104 -25.53 5.15 -12.88
C MET A 104 -25.60 4.90 -11.36
N ALA A 105 -26.79 4.59 -10.83
CA ALA A 105 -26.99 4.29 -9.40
C ALA A 105 -26.19 3.05 -8.94
N ASN A 106 -26.10 2.02 -9.79
CA ASN A 106 -25.31 0.84 -9.50
C ASN A 106 -23.81 1.14 -9.56
N LYS A 107 -23.37 1.97 -10.52
CA LYS A 107 -21.96 2.39 -10.62
C LYS A 107 -21.50 3.11 -9.36
N ALA A 108 -22.29 4.06 -8.85
CA ALA A 108 -21.99 4.78 -7.62
C ALA A 108 -21.88 3.84 -6.41
N LYS A 109 -22.81 2.88 -6.29
CA LYS A 109 -22.77 1.85 -5.24
C LYS A 109 -21.48 1.01 -5.31
N HIS A 110 -21.09 0.55 -6.50
CA HIS A 110 -19.89 -0.28 -6.66
C HIS A 110 -18.60 0.51 -6.41
N LYS A 111 -18.55 1.79 -6.80
CA LYS A 111 -17.46 2.69 -6.41
C LYS A 111 -17.31 2.79 -4.89
N GLU A 112 -18.43 2.96 -4.17
CA GLU A 112 -18.42 3.03 -2.71
C GLU A 112 -17.97 1.71 -2.08
N LEU A 113 -18.43 0.56 -2.61
CA LEU A 113 -18.01 -0.76 -2.13
C LEU A 113 -16.52 -1.01 -2.37
N SER A 114 -16.00 -0.66 -3.55
CA SER A 114 -14.58 -0.75 -3.87
C SER A 114 -13.73 0.13 -2.94
N LEU A 115 -14.21 1.33 -2.61
CA LEU A 115 -13.54 2.21 -1.66
C LEU A 115 -13.54 1.66 -0.23
N LYS A 116 -14.66 1.09 0.24
CA LYS A 116 -14.74 0.40 1.54
C LYS A 116 -13.77 -0.79 1.60
N MET A 117 -13.68 -1.55 0.51
CA MET A 117 -12.76 -2.67 0.40
C MET A 117 -11.29 -2.21 0.53
N ALA A 118 -10.90 -1.13 -0.15
CA ALA A 118 -9.54 -0.60 -0.03
C ALA A 118 -9.21 -0.10 1.38
N LEU A 119 -10.14 0.59 2.05
CA LEU A 119 -9.95 1.01 3.45
C LEU A 119 -9.87 -0.19 4.41
N TYR A 120 -10.69 -1.21 4.20
CA TYR A 120 -10.65 -2.45 4.97
C TYR A 120 -9.32 -3.18 4.82
N MET A 121 -8.81 -3.27 3.58
CA MET A 121 -7.50 -3.84 3.29
C MET A 121 -6.37 -3.06 3.94
N LEU A 122 -6.41 -1.72 3.88
CA LEU A 122 -5.43 -0.89 4.56
C LEU A 122 -5.44 -1.13 6.07
N ARG A 123 -6.63 -1.21 6.69
CA ARG A 123 -6.77 -1.55 8.11
C ARG A 123 -6.11 -2.89 8.45
N ILE A 124 -6.33 -3.93 7.64
CA ILE A 124 -5.67 -5.24 7.82
C ILE A 124 -4.16 -5.12 7.68
N ALA A 125 -3.66 -4.40 6.68
CA ALA A 125 -2.23 -4.23 6.46
C ALA A 125 -1.55 -3.52 7.66
N LEU A 126 -2.20 -2.50 8.23
CA LEU A 126 -1.71 -1.81 9.42
C LEU A 126 -1.68 -2.71 10.65
N ASP A 127 -2.70 -3.56 10.83
CA ASP A 127 -2.70 -4.59 11.88
C ASP A 127 -1.55 -5.58 11.69
N GLY A 128 -1.33 -6.05 10.46
CA GLY A 128 -0.19 -6.90 10.09
C GLY A 128 1.14 -6.26 10.45
N ASN A 129 1.32 -4.99 10.10
CA ASN A 129 2.51 -4.22 10.42
C ASN A 129 2.73 -4.06 11.93
N TRP A 130 1.66 -3.95 12.72
CA TRP A 130 1.77 -3.89 14.18
C TRP A 130 2.31 -5.20 14.74
N PHE A 131 1.83 -6.36 14.25
CA PHE A 131 2.40 -7.66 14.63
C PHE A 131 3.88 -7.75 14.24
N LEU A 132 4.27 -7.30 13.04
CA LEU A 132 5.67 -7.30 12.61
C LEU A 132 6.56 -6.43 13.51
N GLN A 133 6.07 -5.30 13.99
CA GLN A 133 6.81 -4.44 14.92
C GLN A 133 7.09 -5.13 16.26
N GLN A 134 6.22 -6.03 16.70
CA GLN A 134 6.45 -6.84 17.91
C GLN A 134 7.45 -7.97 17.67
N LEU A 135 7.44 -8.56 16.46
CA LEU A 135 8.24 -9.75 16.13
C LEU A 135 9.64 -9.41 15.60
N SER A 136 9.85 -8.21 15.07
CA SER A 136 11.10 -7.79 14.43
C SER A 136 11.63 -6.52 15.09
N PRO A 137 12.60 -6.63 16.02
CA PRO A 137 13.27 -5.46 16.59
C PRO A 137 13.83 -4.53 15.50
N GLY A 138 13.50 -3.24 15.58
CA GLY A 138 13.92 -2.24 14.60
C GLY A 138 13.00 -2.08 13.38
N PHE A 139 11.94 -2.88 13.25
CA PHE A 139 10.95 -2.67 12.20
C PHE A 139 10.14 -1.39 12.48
N ALA A 140 10.13 -0.46 11.52
CA ALA A 140 9.47 0.83 11.63
C ALA A 140 8.43 1.00 10.52
N ALA A 141 7.22 0.47 10.77
CA ALA A 141 6.16 0.33 9.77
C ALA A 141 5.77 1.62 9.03
N LEU A 142 5.84 2.77 9.72
CA LEU A 142 5.38 4.04 9.20
C LEU A 142 6.50 4.86 8.52
N VAL A 143 7.76 4.48 8.67
CA VAL A 143 8.90 5.21 8.07
C VAL A 143 8.80 5.34 6.55
N PRO A 144 8.42 4.28 5.80
CA PRO A 144 8.26 4.37 4.34
C PRO A 144 7.29 5.47 3.89
N PHE A 145 6.31 5.80 4.74
CA PHE A 145 5.24 6.76 4.46
C PHE A 145 5.49 8.16 5.05
N MET A 146 6.60 8.37 5.75
CA MET A 146 6.98 9.69 6.28
C MET A 146 7.30 10.64 5.12
N LEU A 147 6.98 11.92 5.27
CA LEU A 147 7.25 12.93 4.27
C LEU A 147 8.67 13.50 4.42
N GLY A 148 9.41 13.46 3.33
CA GLY A 148 10.68 14.15 3.18
C GLY A 148 10.53 15.47 2.40
N PRO A 149 11.64 16.00 1.85
CA PRO A 149 11.62 17.19 1.01
C PRO A 149 10.65 17.06 -0.17
N GLY A 150 10.02 18.18 -0.57
CA GLY A 150 9.12 18.19 -1.73
C GLY A 150 7.77 17.48 -1.54
N LYS A 151 7.38 17.19 -0.28
CA LYS A 151 6.13 16.48 0.07
C LYS A 151 6.05 15.05 -0.49
N LYS A 152 7.19 14.45 -0.80
CA LYS A 152 7.28 13.05 -1.21
C LYS A 152 7.47 12.15 0.01
N THR A 153 6.94 10.94 -0.03
CA THR A 153 7.21 9.94 1.00
C THR A 153 8.65 9.44 0.89
N ILE A 154 9.20 8.85 1.96
CA ILE A 154 10.53 8.23 1.92
C ILE A 154 10.58 7.16 0.81
N SER A 155 9.53 6.34 0.65
CA SER A 155 9.47 5.38 -0.45
C SER A 155 9.49 6.02 -1.84
N GLU A 156 8.77 7.13 -2.04
CA GLU A 156 8.79 7.87 -3.32
C GLU A 156 10.20 8.43 -3.60
N LEU A 157 10.83 9.05 -2.60
CA LEU A 157 12.20 9.55 -2.72
C LEU A 157 13.19 8.43 -3.02
N TRP A 158 12.98 7.26 -2.43
CA TRP A 158 13.82 6.09 -2.63
C TRP A 158 13.67 5.52 -4.04
N ALA A 159 12.43 5.43 -4.56
CA ALA A 159 12.13 4.95 -5.91
C ALA A 159 12.66 5.88 -7.02
N GLU A 160 12.79 7.18 -6.75
CA GLU A 160 13.31 8.16 -7.71
C GLU A 160 14.84 8.33 -7.65
N SER A 161 15.51 7.74 -6.65
CA SER A 161 16.95 7.90 -6.47
C SER A 161 17.75 7.17 -7.54
N ALA A 162 18.57 7.90 -8.30
CA ALA A 162 19.47 7.34 -9.31
C ALA A 162 20.50 6.34 -8.74
N ILE A 163 20.85 6.47 -7.46
CA ILE A 163 21.78 5.55 -6.78
C ILE A 163 21.14 4.15 -6.65
N MET A 164 19.82 4.07 -6.52
CA MET A 164 19.10 2.80 -6.42
C MET A 164 18.95 2.09 -7.77
N ASN A 165 18.90 2.83 -8.89
CA ASN A 165 18.96 2.23 -10.22
C ASN A 165 20.27 1.44 -10.44
N ASN A 166 21.34 1.79 -9.74
CA ASN A 166 22.63 1.09 -9.79
C ASN A 166 22.69 -0.13 -8.83
N LEU A 167 21.72 -0.29 -7.93
CA LEU A 167 21.62 -1.43 -7.00
C LEU A 167 20.64 -2.49 -7.48
N LEU A 168 19.82 -2.17 -8.48
CA LEU A 168 19.20 -3.18 -9.31
C LEU A 168 20.33 -3.81 -10.16
N PRO A 169 20.48 -5.14 -10.15
CA PRO A 169 21.51 -5.76 -10.98
C PRO A 169 21.31 -5.28 -12.43
N PRO A 170 22.38 -4.88 -13.14
CA PRO A 170 22.26 -4.59 -14.56
C PRO A 170 21.59 -5.81 -15.21
N GLY A 171 20.49 -5.57 -15.91
CA GLY A 171 19.94 -6.60 -16.78
C GLY A 171 21.06 -7.00 -17.74
N ASP A 172 21.37 -8.29 -17.77
CA ASP A 172 22.38 -8.95 -18.59
C ASP A 172 23.81 -8.98 -18.01
N GLU A 173 24.04 -9.85 -17.02
CA GLU A 173 25.32 -10.59 -16.96
C GLU A 173 25.03 -12.07 -16.68
N GLU A 174 25.37 -12.94 -17.64
CA GLU A 174 25.41 -14.38 -17.48
C GLU A 174 26.23 -14.73 -16.23
N PHE A 175 25.56 -15.23 -15.18
CA PHE A 175 26.24 -15.75 -14.00
C PHE A 175 27.05 -16.99 -14.41
N LEU A 176 28.38 -16.84 -14.46
CA LEU A 176 29.31 -17.97 -14.58
C LEU A 176 29.26 -18.80 -13.29
N GLU A 177 28.66 -19.99 -13.36
CA GLU A 177 28.69 -20.98 -12.28
C GLU A 177 30.15 -21.42 -12.02
N GLY A 178 30.69 -21.06 -10.85
CA GLY A 178 31.95 -21.59 -10.36
C GLY A 178 31.76 -22.98 -9.76
N GLU A 179 32.41 -24.00 -10.34
CA GLU A 179 32.46 -25.36 -9.79
C GLU A 179 33.13 -25.39 -8.42
N ALA A 180 32.36 -25.65 -7.36
CA ALA A 180 32.91 -25.98 -6.06
C ALA A 180 33.19 -27.49 -5.99
N ARG A 181 34.47 -27.87 -5.88
CA ARG A 181 34.86 -29.24 -5.51
C ARG A 181 34.57 -29.45 -4.02
N GLU A 182 33.78 -30.47 -3.71
CA GLU A 182 33.56 -30.96 -2.35
C GLU A 182 34.86 -31.56 -1.79
N VAL A 183 35.15 -31.27 -0.50
CA VAL A 183 36.19 -31.91 0.32
C VAL A 183 35.49 -32.73 1.40
#